data_AF-A0A0N4X5Q1-F1
#
_entry.id   AF-A0A0N4X5Q1-F1
#
_cell.length_a   1.000
_cell.length_b   1.000
_cell.length_c   1.000
_cell.angle_alpha   90.00
_cell.angle_beta   90.00
_cell.angle_gamma   90.00
#
_symmetry.space_group_name_H-M   'P 1'
#
loop_
_entity.id
_entity.type
_entity.pdbx_description
1 polymer ?
#
loop_
_entity_poly.entity_id
_entity_poly.type
_entity_poly.pdbx_seq_one_letter_code
_entity_poly.pdbx_strand_id
1 'polypeptide(L)'
;MSLKNNYRRYNPLLDEWVIVAANRVSRPWQGANTDAPSFTTTTGTNSLAPGGKRFNNVVTPEYASTYVFNNDFPSFTEFPDGGNDSAEEDELFRQKEIRGVCRVICYHPDTKQSIATMTLEEVTRVVKVWIEQFRELKEKYHWIQIFENRGAAVGCSNAHPHGQLWAGDFLPNYPARKDKCQRVSSYPSYRKLIPLL
;
A
#
# COMPACT_ATOMS: atom_id res chain seq x y z
N MET A 1 -39.42 11.20 14.71
CA MET A 1 -37.97 10.88 14.79
C MET A 1 -37.26 12.07 15.42
N SER A 2 -36.43 11.85 16.44
CA SER A 2 -35.58 12.91 17.01
C SER A 2 -34.55 13.35 15.95
N LEU A 3 -34.50 14.65 15.66
CA LEU A 3 -33.50 15.25 14.78
C LEU A 3 -32.12 15.10 15.44
N LYS A 4 -31.26 14.24 14.88
CA LYS A 4 -29.86 14.13 15.27
C LYS A 4 -29.04 15.14 14.48
N ASN A 5 -28.27 15.98 15.16
CA ASN A 5 -27.35 16.91 14.52
C ASN A 5 -26.18 16.17 13.87
N ASN A 6 -25.86 16.55 12.64
CA ASN A 6 -24.63 16.15 11.96
C ASN A 6 -23.50 17.09 12.39
N TYR A 7 -22.27 16.60 12.39
CA TYR A 7 -21.10 17.38 12.76
C TYR A 7 -19.92 17.05 11.86
N ARG A 8 -18.83 17.82 11.98
CA ARG A 8 -17.55 17.50 11.34
C ARG A 8 -16.55 17.12 12.43
N ARG A 9 -15.67 16.17 12.14
CA ARG A 9 -14.50 15.84 12.97
C ARG A 9 -13.24 16.20 12.21
N TYR A 10 -12.30 16.82 12.89
CA TYR A 10 -11.03 17.24 12.32
C TYR A 10 -9.99 16.11 12.42
N ASN A 11 -9.27 15.85 11.33
CA ASN A 11 -8.11 14.97 11.28
C ASN A 11 -6.83 15.83 11.30
N PRO A 12 -6.14 15.93 12.44
CA PRO A 12 -4.95 16.78 12.58
C PRO A 12 -3.74 16.26 11.80
N LEU A 13 -3.74 14.98 11.40
CA LEU A 13 -2.64 14.41 10.61
C LEU A 13 -2.71 14.84 9.14
N LEU A 14 -3.88 15.23 8.65
CA LEU A 14 -4.08 15.59 7.24
C LEU A 14 -4.50 17.05 7.06
N ASP A 15 -4.83 17.74 8.15
CA ASP A 15 -5.46 19.05 8.12
C ASP A 15 -6.79 19.05 7.33
N GLU A 16 -7.67 18.10 7.67
CA GLU A 16 -8.94 17.88 6.95
C GLU A 16 -10.12 17.70 7.90
N TRP A 17 -11.31 18.11 7.45
CA TRP A 17 -12.57 17.87 8.16
C TRP A 17 -13.37 16.76 7.49
N VAL A 18 -13.83 15.79 8.27
CA VAL A 18 -14.71 14.70 7.82
C VAL A 18 -16.13 14.95 8.33
N ILE A 19 -17.12 14.92 7.44
CA ILE A 19 -18.53 15.03 7.81
C ILE A 19 -19.00 13.71 8.42
N VAL A 20 -19.62 13.77 9.60
CA VAL A 20 -20.22 12.62 10.29
C VAL A 20 -21.72 12.82 10.34
N ALA A 21 -22.43 12.04 9.53
CA ALA A 21 -23.88 12.07 9.41
C ALA A 21 -24.49 10.71 9.76
N ALA A 22 -24.80 10.50 11.04
CA ALA A 22 -25.27 9.20 11.56
C ALA A 22 -26.60 8.73 10.94
N ASN A 23 -27.42 9.67 10.45
CA ASN A 23 -28.69 9.37 9.79
C ASN A 23 -28.55 8.82 8.35
N ARG A 24 -27.36 8.87 7.74
CA ARG A 24 -27.14 8.40 6.36
C ARG A 24 -27.28 6.90 6.18
N VAL A 25 -26.98 6.11 7.21
CA VAL A 25 -27.02 4.62 7.14
C VAL A 25 -28.45 4.11 6.94
N SER A 26 -29.45 4.84 7.43
CA SER A 26 -30.87 4.46 7.32
C SER A 26 -31.49 4.83 5.96
N ARG A 27 -30.72 5.40 5.02
CA ARG A 27 -31.24 5.72 3.69
C ARG A 27 -31.49 4.42 2.94
N PRO A 28 -32.68 4.20 2.35
CA PRO A 28 -32.94 3.03 1.53
C PRO A 28 -31.90 2.91 0.42
N TRP A 29 -31.24 1.75 0.35
CA TRP A 29 -30.27 1.42 -0.69
C TRP A 29 -30.99 0.69 -1.82
N GLN A 30 -30.96 1.28 -3.03
CA GLN A 30 -31.47 0.68 -4.27
C GLN A 30 -30.34 0.58 -5.32
N GLY A 31 -29.09 0.79 -4.91
CA GLY A 31 -27.92 0.74 -5.78
C GLY A 31 -27.39 -0.69 -5.94
N ALA A 32 -26.24 -0.80 -6.62
CA ALA A 32 -25.57 -2.08 -6.82
C ALA A 32 -25.22 -2.74 -5.48
N ASN A 33 -25.52 -4.03 -5.36
CA ASN A 33 -24.96 -4.85 -4.29
C ASN A 33 -23.59 -5.36 -4.75
N THR A 34 -22.61 -5.34 -3.86
CA THR A 34 -21.32 -5.95 -4.13
C THR A 34 -21.44 -7.44 -3.85
N ASP A 35 -21.13 -8.27 -4.83
CA ASP A 35 -21.04 -9.71 -4.60
C ASP A 35 -19.95 -10.01 -3.56
N ALA A 36 -20.11 -11.14 -2.87
CA ALA A 36 -19.06 -11.62 -1.98
C ALA A 36 -17.73 -11.73 -2.76
N PRO A 37 -16.59 -11.41 -2.15
CA PRO A 37 -15.30 -11.52 -2.81
C PRO A 37 -15.12 -12.97 -3.30
N SER A 38 -15.17 -13.16 -4.61
CA SER A 38 -14.94 -14.44 -5.25
C SER A 38 -13.74 -14.30 -6.15
N PHE A 39 -12.72 -15.11 -5.90
CA PHE A 39 -11.65 -15.32 -6.86
C PHE A 39 -12.04 -16.54 -7.68
N THR A 40 -12.16 -16.38 -8.98
CA THR A 40 -12.31 -17.52 -9.89
C THR A 40 -11.06 -18.40 -9.74
N THR A 41 -11.26 -19.68 -9.43
CA THR A 41 -10.18 -20.66 -9.43
C THR A 41 -9.60 -20.72 -10.83
N THR A 42 -8.40 -20.18 -11.02
CA THR A 42 -7.61 -20.42 -12.22
C THR A 42 -7.36 -21.93 -12.35
N THR A 43 -7.41 -22.47 -13.56
CA THR A 43 -7.22 -23.90 -13.86
C THR A 43 -5.77 -24.39 -13.68
N GLY A 44 -4.99 -23.76 -12.81
CA GLY A 44 -3.60 -24.08 -12.52
C GLY A 44 -3.10 -23.39 -11.25
N THR A 45 -1.86 -23.70 -10.86
CA THR A 45 -1.18 -23.09 -9.71
C THR A 45 -1.14 -21.57 -9.85
N ASN A 46 -1.58 -20.86 -8.81
CA ASN A 46 -1.53 -19.40 -8.77
C ASN A 46 -0.10 -18.90 -9.05
N SER A 47 0.06 -17.86 -9.86
CA SER A 47 1.37 -17.34 -10.27
C SER A 47 2.29 -16.92 -9.11
N LEU A 48 1.72 -16.56 -7.96
CA LEU A 48 2.45 -16.16 -6.76
C LEU A 48 2.68 -17.32 -5.77
N ALA A 49 2.04 -18.47 -5.97
CA ALA A 49 2.23 -19.65 -5.14
C ALA A 49 3.49 -20.44 -5.58
N PRO A 50 4.06 -21.29 -4.72
CA PRO A 50 5.15 -22.20 -5.07
C PRO A 50 4.85 -23.02 -6.34
N GLY A 51 5.80 -23.06 -7.27
CA GLY A 51 5.63 -23.73 -8.57
C GLY A 51 4.73 -22.99 -9.57
N GLY A 52 4.13 -21.87 -9.16
CA GLY A 52 3.35 -20.98 -10.01
C GLY A 52 4.20 -20.30 -11.07
N LYS A 53 3.62 -20.03 -12.25
CA LYS A 53 4.30 -19.32 -13.33
C LYS A 53 3.84 -17.87 -13.38
N ARG A 54 4.79 -16.93 -13.26
CA ARG A 54 4.51 -15.49 -13.34
C ARG A 54 4.34 -15.02 -14.79
N PHE A 55 3.87 -13.78 -14.97
CA PHE A 55 3.59 -13.21 -16.29
C PHE A 55 4.83 -13.12 -17.18
N ASN A 56 6.02 -12.93 -16.61
CA ASN A 56 7.30 -12.95 -17.32
C ASN A 56 7.86 -14.36 -17.55
N ASN A 57 7.03 -15.42 -17.38
CA ASN A 57 7.41 -16.82 -17.48
C ASN A 57 8.38 -17.34 -16.41
N VAL A 58 8.76 -16.54 -15.41
CA VAL A 58 9.59 -17.02 -14.30
C VAL A 58 8.75 -17.88 -13.36
N VAL A 59 9.30 -19.03 -12.97
CA VAL A 59 8.68 -19.92 -11.98
C VAL A 59 8.91 -19.37 -10.59
N THR A 60 7.85 -19.26 -9.81
CA THR A 60 7.91 -18.91 -8.39
C THR A 60 8.54 -20.07 -7.63
N PRO A 61 9.65 -19.84 -6.89
CA PRO A 61 10.39 -20.91 -6.23
C PRO A 61 9.55 -21.62 -5.16
N GLU A 62 9.99 -22.81 -4.78
CA GLU A 62 9.40 -23.58 -3.68
C GLU A 62 9.73 -22.96 -2.31
N TYR A 63 9.13 -21.81 -2.01
CA TYR A 63 9.33 -21.09 -0.75
C TYR A 63 8.44 -21.65 0.37
N ALA A 64 9.00 -21.80 1.57
CA ALA A 64 8.29 -22.40 2.71
C ALA A 64 7.61 -21.38 3.64
N SER A 65 7.89 -20.08 3.49
CA SER A 65 7.30 -19.04 4.33
C SER A 65 6.92 -17.80 3.52
N THR A 66 7.82 -16.82 3.45
CA THR A 66 7.66 -15.59 2.69
C THR A 66 8.55 -15.60 1.45
N TYR A 67 8.16 -14.88 0.42
CA TYR A 67 8.96 -14.72 -0.79
C TYR A 67 8.85 -13.30 -1.32
N VAL A 68 9.98 -12.71 -1.70
CA VAL A 68 10.05 -11.33 -2.20
C VAL A 68 10.69 -11.33 -3.58
N PHE A 69 10.10 -10.57 -4.50
CA PHE A 69 10.65 -10.37 -5.82
C PHE A 69 10.29 -8.97 -6.35
N ASN A 70 11.05 -8.48 -7.32
CA ASN A 70 10.71 -7.24 -8.02
C ASN A 70 9.44 -7.45 -8.84
N ASN A 71 8.53 -6.47 -8.78
CA ASN A 71 7.28 -6.53 -9.54
C ASN A 71 7.59 -6.61 -11.04
N ASP A 72 6.95 -7.54 -11.75
CA ASP A 72 7.11 -7.73 -13.19
C ASP A 72 6.59 -6.52 -14.00
N PHE A 73 5.70 -5.71 -13.40
CA PHE A 73 5.14 -4.48 -13.97
C PHE A 73 5.29 -3.32 -12.96
N PRO A 74 6.51 -2.81 -12.74
CA PRO A 74 6.76 -1.83 -11.70
C PRO A 74 6.25 -0.45 -12.11
N SER A 75 5.65 0.28 -11.16
CA SER A 75 5.23 1.67 -11.39
C SER A 75 6.39 2.66 -11.36
N PHE A 76 7.51 2.28 -10.73
CA PHE A 76 8.74 3.04 -10.68
C PHE A 76 9.85 2.29 -11.39
N THR A 77 10.77 3.01 -12.01
CA THR A 77 11.92 2.40 -12.69
C THR A 77 13.22 2.96 -12.13
N GLU A 78 14.27 2.15 -12.15
CA GLU A 78 15.61 2.61 -11.81
C GLU A 78 16.34 2.98 -13.10
N PHE A 79 16.96 4.15 -13.12
CA PHE A 79 17.78 4.66 -14.22
C PHE A 79 18.93 5.51 -13.66
N PRO A 80 20.03 5.72 -14.43
CA PRO A 80 21.18 6.50 -13.97
C PRO A 80 20.81 7.92 -13.54
N ASP A 81 21.58 8.46 -12.59
CA ASP A 81 21.47 9.87 -12.24
C ASP A 81 21.78 10.77 -13.43
N GLY A 82 20.96 11.81 -13.64
CA GLY A 82 21.00 12.67 -14.83
C GLY A 82 19.80 12.51 -15.77
N GLY A 83 18.73 11.86 -15.30
CA GLY A 83 17.42 11.88 -15.95
C GLY A 83 16.97 13.31 -16.25
N ASN A 84 16.44 13.50 -17.45
CA ASN A 84 16.13 14.81 -17.99
C ASN A 84 14.80 15.22 -17.34
N ASP A 85 14.85 15.76 -16.11
CA ASP A 85 13.80 16.63 -15.61
C ASP A 85 13.70 17.73 -16.67
N SER A 86 12.81 17.54 -17.66
CA SER A 86 12.53 18.53 -18.67
C SER A 86 11.90 19.68 -17.92
N ALA A 87 12.77 20.58 -17.46
CA ALA A 87 12.45 21.81 -16.77
C ALA A 87 11.79 22.75 -17.78
N GLU A 88 10.64 22.36 -18.32
CA GLU A 88 9.65 23.33 -18.66
C GLU A 88 9.14 23.86 -17.33
N GLU A 89 9.71 24.99 -16.90
CA GLU A 89 9.37 25.73 -15.67
C GLU A 89 7.97 26.37 -15.78
N ASP A 90 6.97 25.61 -16.23
CA ASP A 90 5.58 26.05 -16.21
C ASP A 90 5.06 26.00 -14.76
N GLU A 91 4.42 27.08 -14.31
CA GLU A 91 3.87 27.14 -12.94
C GLU A 91 2.66 26.23 -12.74
N LEU A 92 1.92 25.92 -13.82
CA LEU A 92 0.70 25.14 -13.83
C LEU A 92 0.93 23.69 -14.30
N PHE A 93 1.85 23.47 -15.23
CA PHE A 93 2.10 22.18 -15.89
C PHE A 93 3.49 21.64 -15.59
N ARG A 94 3.67 21.11 -14.38
CA ARG A 94 4.95 20.54 -13.93
C ARG A 94 4.97 19.03 -14.06
N GLN A 95 6.07 18.51 -14.60
CA GLN A 95 6.37 17.09 -14.65
C GLN A 95 7.72 16.81 -13.96
N LYS A 96 7.81 15.68 -13.28
CA LYS A 96 9.06 15.17 -12.70
C LYS A 96 9.17 13.68 -12.98
N GLU A 97 10.37 13.23 -13.28
CA GLU A 97 10.64 11.80 -13.38
C GLU A 97 10.60 11.16 -11.98
N ILE A 98 10.36 9.85 -11.92
CA ILE A 98 10.29 9.11 -10.66
C ILE A 98 11.25 7.92 -10.72
N ARG A 99 12.23 7.90 -9.82
CA ARG A 99 13.15 6.78 -9.65
C ARG A 99 12.72 5.92 -8.47
N GLY A 100 12.76 4.60 -8.65
CA GLY A 100 12.31 3.73 -7.60
C GLY A 100 12.33 2.25 -7.92
N VAL A 101 11.87 1.47 -6.95
CA VAL A 101 11.65 0.03 -7.08
C VAL A 101 10.28 -0.35 -6.51
N CYS A 102 9.60 -1.26 -7.22
CA CYS A 102 8.38 -1.90 -6.75
C CYS A 102 8.65 -3.38 -6.50
N ARG A 103 8.31 -3.89 -5.32
CA ARG A 103 8.43 -5.30 -4.94
C ARG A 103 7.08 -5.88 -4.55
N VAL A 104 6.92 -7.18 -4.79
CA VAL A 104 5.83 -8.00 -4.29
C VAL A 104 6.35 -8.88 -3.17
N ILE A 105 5.60 -9.00 -2.08
CA ILE A 105 5.95 -9.78 -0.89
C ILE A 105 4.84 -10.82 -0.66
N CYS A 106 5.07 -12.08 -1.05
CA CYS A 106 4.20 -13.19 -0.72
C CYS A 106 4.34 -13.52 0.77
N TYR A 107 3.21 -13.63 1.48
CA TYR A 107 3.19 -13.83 2.93
C TYR A 107 3.23 -15.29 3.35
N HIS A 108 2.72 -16.18 2.50
CA HIS A 108 2.57 -17.60 2.83
C HIS A 108 2.53 -18.46 1.54
N PRO A 109 2.99 -19.73 1.53
CA PRO A 109 2.90 -20.60 0.35
C PRO A 109 1.46 -21.01 -0.01
N ASP A 110 0.61 -21.23 0.98
CA ASP A 110 -0.81 -21.55 0.78
C ASP A 110 -1.62 -20.31 0.35
N THR A 111 -2.24 -20.39 -0.82
CA THR A 111 -3.11 -19.36 -1.41
C THR A 111 -4.39 -19.12 -0.60
N LYS A 112 -4.80 -20.08 0.24
CA LYS A 112 -6.00 -19.95 1.07
C LYS A 112 -5.76 -19.13 2.33
N GLN A 113 -4.50 -18.85 2.67
CA GLN A 113 -4.15 -18.11 3.86
C GLN A 113 -4.32 -16.60 3.69
N SER A 114 -4.32 -15.92 4.82
CA SER A 114 -4.27 -14.46 4.92
C SER A 114 -3.64 -14.05 6.25
N ILE A 115 -3.20 -12.80 6.41
CA ILE A 115 -2.66 -12.31 7.69
C ILE A 115 -3.62 -12.61 8.86
N ALA A 116 -4.93 -12.56 8.63
CA ALA A 116 -5.95 -12.81 9.67
C ALA A 116 -6.12 -14.29 10.06
N THR A 117 -5.66 -15.23 9.23
CA THR A 117 -5.80 -16.69 9.44
C THR A 117 -4.47 -17.39 9.68
N MET A 118 -3.36 -16.69 9.48
CA MET A 118 -2.00 -17.13 9.78
C MET A 118 -1.78 -17.19 11.31
N THR A 119 -0.83 -18.02 11.73
CA THR A 119 -0.37 -18.07 13.13
C THR A 119 0.40 -16.80 13.49
N LEU A 120 0.54 -16.54 14.79
CA LEU A 120 1.33 -15.40 15.26
C LEU A 120 2.79 -15.49 14.78
N GLU A 121 3.37 -16.69 14.76
CA GLU A 121 4.72 -16.94 14.28
C GLU A 121 4.86 -16.65 12.78
N GLU A 122 3.85 -17.00 11.99
CA GLU A 122 3.78 -16.70 10.55
C GLU A 122 3.69 -15.19 10.29
N VAL A 123 2.79 -14.50 10.99
CA VAL A 123 2.66 -13.03 10.88
C VAL A 123 3.95 -12.34 11.32
N THR A 124 4.61 -12.85 12.37
CA THR A 124 5.90 -12.34 12.82
C THR A 124 6.98 -12.46 11.73
N ARG A 125 6.98 -13.54 10.93
CA ARG A 125 7.88 -13.67 9.79
C ARG A 125 7.60 -12.62 8.72
N VAL A 126 6.34 -12.34 8.42
CA VAL A 126 5.96 -11.28 7.48
C VAL A 126 6.47 -9.91 7.94
N VAL A 127 6.27 -9.57 9.22
CA VAL A 127 6.74 -8.30 9.78
C VAL A 127 8.27 -8.20 9.75
N LYS A 128 8.99 -9.30 10.01
CA LYS A 128 10.46 -9.34 9.87
C LYS A 128 10.89 -9.03 8.44
N VAL A 129 10.24 -9.60 7.45
CA VAL A 129 10.50 -9.30 6.03
C VAL A 129 10.24 -7.83 5.72
N TRP A 130 9.14 -7.24 6.21
CA TRP A 130 8.91 -5.80 6.04
C TRP A 130 10.04 -4.95 6.60
N ILE A 131 10.55 -5.29 7.79
CA ILE A 131 11.68 -4.59 8.41
C ILE A 131 12.97 -4.77 7.60
N GLU A 132 13.25 -5.99 7.13
CA GLU A 132 14.42 -6.30 6.29
C GLU A 132 14.39 -5.50 4.99
N GLN A 133 13.26 -5.52 4.28
CA GLN A 133 13.09 -4.79 3.03
C GLN A 133 13.16 -3.27 3.23
N PHE A 134 12.60 -2.76 4.33
CA PHE A 134 12.75 -1.36 4.69
C PHE A 134 14.22 -0.97 4.93
N ARG A 135 14.95 -1.78 5.72
CA ARG A 135 16.36 -1.52 6.04
C ARG A 135 17.27 -1.57 4.83
N GLU A 136 16.98 -2.46 3.88
CA GLU A 136 17.72 -2.57 2.63
C GLU A 136 17.57 -1.29 1.78
N LEU A 137 16.37 -0.71 1.75
CA LEU A 137 16.02 0.35 0.79
C LEU A 137 16.16 1.77 1.37
N LYS A 138 16.21 1.93 2.70
CA LYS A 138 16.15 3.24 3.37
C LYS A 138 17.33 4.17 3.08
N GLU A 139 18.51 3.61 2.78
CA GLU A 139 19.68 4.43 2.43
C GLU A 139 19.66 4.90 0.98
N LYS A 140 18.79 4.30 0.13
CA LYS A 140 18.73 4.57 -1.30
C LYS A 140 17.54 5.45 -1.71
N TYR A 141 16.42 5.37 -1.00
CA TYR A 141 15.19 6.03 -1.37
C TYR A 141 14.65 6.91 -0.24
N HIS A 142 14.03 8.03 -0.61
CA HIS A 142 13.47 8.99 0.34
C HIS A 142 12.20 8.48 1.04
N TRP A 143 11.43 7.64 0.36
CA TRP A 143 10.21 7.07 0.92
C TRP A 143 10.06 5.60 0.57
N ILE A 144 9.58 4.82 1.54
CA ILE A 144 9.24 3.41 1.39
C ILE A 144 7.82 3.20 1.88
N GLN A 145 6.92 2.84 0.97
CA GLN A 145 5.54 2.50 1.27
C GLN A 145 5.35 0.99 1.23
N ILE A 146 5.10 0.38 2.38
CA ILE A 146 4.63 -1.01 2.50
C ILE A 146 3.11 -0.98 2.60
N PHE A 147 2.42 -1.79 1.79
CA PHE A 147 0.95 -1.83 1.77
C PHE A 147 0.41 -3.17 1.27
N GLU A 148 -0.87 -3.42 1.53
CA GLU A 148 -1.62 -4.58 1.05
C GLU A 148 -2.95 -4.10 0.46
N ASN A 149 -3.26 -4.55 -0.75
CA ASN A 149 -4.60 -4.42 -1.33
C ASN A 149 -5.27 -5.79 -1.26
N ARG A 150 -6.28 -5.95 -0.42
CA ARG A 150 -6.94 -7.25 -0.19
C ARG A 150 -8.40 -7.28 -0.64
N GLY A 151 -8.68 -8.18 -1.58
CA GLY A 151 -10.02 -8.45 -2.08
C GLY A 151 -10.33 -7.70 -3.38
N ALA A 152 -11.21 -8.28 -4.20
CA ALA A 152 -11.56 -7.73 -5.51
C ALA A 152 -12.12 -6.30 -5.42
N ALA A 153 -12.86 -6.00 -4.34
CA ALA A 153 -13.46 -4.68 -4.12
C ALA A 153 -12.46 -3.53 -3.97
N VAL A 154 -11.19 -3.82 -3.65
CA VAL A 154 -10.11 -2.82 -3.52
C VAL A 154 -9.06 -2.96 -4.63
N GLY A 155 -9.40 -3.60 -5.74
CA GLY A 155 -8.51 -3.72 -6.91
C GLY A 155 -7.43 -4.80 -6.78
N CYS A 156 -7.59 -5.78 -5.89
CA CYS A 156 -6.69 -6.91 -5.80
C CYS A 156 -6.88 -7.84 -7.01
N SER A 157 -5.85 -7.95 -7.86
CA SER A 157 -5.87 -8.76 -9.09
C SER A 157 -5.44 -10.22 -8.88
N ASN A 158 -4.90 -10.56 -7.70
CA ASN A 158 -4.43 -11.91 -7.38
C ASN A 158 -4.83 -12.33 -5.95
N ALA A 159 -5.49 -13.49 -5.84
CA ALA A 159 -6.01 -14.03 -4.58
C ALA A 159 -4.96 -14.44 -3.55
N HIS A 160 -3.72 -14.68 -3.98
CA HIS A 160 -2.65 -15.19 -3.12
C HIS A 160 -2.28 -14.15 -2.05
N PRO A 161 -2.01 -14.54 -0.78
CA PRO A 161 -1.72 -13.58 0.28
C PRO A 161 -0.39 -12.88 0.03
N HIS A 162 -0.46 -11.59 -0.35
CA HIS A 162 0.72 -10.80 -0.65
C HIS A 162 0.51 -9.33 -0.31
N GLY A 163 1.62 -8.64 -0.06
CA GLY A 163 1.71 -7.20 -0.03
C GLY A 163 2.60 -6.68 -1.14
N GLN A 164 2.76 -5.37 -1.14
CA GLN A 164 3.67 -4.66 -2.02
C GLN A 164 4.52 -3.69 -1.20
N LEU A 165 5.70 -3.40 -1.74
CA LEU A 165 6.58 -2.37 -1.26
C LEU A 165 7.00 -1.51 -2.42
N TRP A 166 6.70 -0.21 -2.35
CA TRP A 166 7.11 0.76 -3.34
C TRP A 166 8.06 1.75 -2.68
N ALA A 167 9.29 1.84 -3.18
CA ALA A 167 10.30 2.76 -2.70
C ALA A 167 10.68 3.74 -3.81
N GLY A 168 10.74 5.03 -3.50
CA GLY A 168 11.02 6.08 -4.49
C GLY A 168 11.79 7.27 -3.91
N ASP A 169 12.33 8.07 -4.82
CA ASP A 169 13.12 9.27 -4.56
C ASP A 169 12.29 10.54 -4.25
N PHE A 170 11.00 10.36 -3.95
CA PHE A 170 10.09 11.46 -3.62
C PHE A 170 9.27 11.13 -2.37
N LEU A 171 8.77 12.17 -1.70
CA LEU A 171 7.84 12.03 -0.59
C LEU A 171 6.39 12.10 -1.11
N PRO A 172 5.57 11.05 -0.97
CA PRO A 172 4.20 11.08 -1.49
C PRO A 172 3.30 12.08 -0.74
N ASN A 173 2.19 12.47 -1.37
CA ASN A 173 1.29 13.53 -0.88
C ASN A 173 0.83 13.34 0.58
N TYR A 174 0.30 12.17 0.93
CA TYR A 174 -0.20 11.92 2.29
C TYR A 174 0.93 11.94 3.33
N PRO A 175 2.04 11.21 3.16
CA PRO A 175 3.24 11.36 3.99
C PRO A 175 3.72 12.82 4.14
N ALA A 176 3.86 13.57 3.04
CA ALA A 176 4.31 14.95 3.08
C ALA A 176 3.37 15.87 3.88
N ARG A 177 2.05 15.68 3.72
CA ARG A 177 1.05 16.42 4.50
C ARG A 177 1.13 16.07 5.99
N LYS A 178 1.22 14.77 6.33
CA LYS A 178 1.37 14.30 7.72
C LYS A 178 2.61 14.85 8.38
N ASP A 179 3.72 14.80 7.67
CA ASP A 179 4.97 15.37 8.11
C ASP A 179 4.84 16.88 8.40
N LYS A 180 4.33 17.66 7.44
CA LYS A 180 4.08 19.10 7.61
C LYS A 180 3.20 19.39 8.84
N CYS A 181 2.08 18.67 8.99
CA CYS A 181 1.15 18.88 10.10
C CYS A 181 1.79 18.55 11.47
N GLN A 182 2.67 17.56 11.52
CA GLN A 182 3.41 17.21 12.73
C GLN A 182 4.51 18.24 13.07
N ARG A 183 5.17 18.83 12.07
CA ARG A 183 6.16 19.90 12.28
C ARG A 183 5.52 21.20 12.77
N VAL A 184 4.36 21.57 12.22
CA VAL A 184 3.68 22.85 12.48
C VAL A 184 2.78 22.80 13.73
N SER A 185 2.32 21.63 14.17
CA SER A 185 1.45 21.51 15.34
C SER A 185 2.15 22.00 16.61
N SER A 186 1.77 23.20 17.07
CA SER A 186 2.18 23.82 18.35
C SER A 186 1.71 23.06 19.59
N TYR A 187 0.97 21.96 19.43
CA TYR A 187 0.50 21.13 20.53
C TYR A 187 1.59 20.15 20.99
N PRO A 188 2.08 20.26 22.24
CA PRO A 188 3.14 19.39 22.78
C PRO A 188 2.80 17.89 22.75
N SER A 189 1.50 17.55 22.74
CA SER A 189 1.00 16.17 22.68
C SER A 189 1.15 15.51 21.31
N TYR A 190 1.30 16.27 20.22
CA TYR A 190 1.41 15.72 18.86
C TYR A 190 2.86 15.62 18.35
N ARG A 191 3.82 16.29 19.01
CA ARG A 191 5.25 16.20 18.69
C ARG A 191 5.87 14.82 18.87
N LYS A 192 5.15 13.85 19.44
CA LYS A 192 5.62 12.48 19.71
C LYS A 192 5.06 11.41 18.77
N LEU A 193 4.24 11.77 17.78
CA LEU A 193 3.45 10.80 17.01
C LEU A 193 4.18 10.14 15.82
N ILE A 194 5.47 9.81 15.98
CA ILE A 194 6.38 9.13 15.04
C ILE A 194 7.22 10.14 14.24
N PRO A 195 8.54 10.24 14.52
CA PRO A 195 9.46 10.89 13.59
C PRO A 195 9.38 10.14 12.26
N LEU A 196 8.95 10.83 11.21
CA LEU A 196 9.35 10.43 9.87
C LEU A 196 10.85 10.75 9.80
N LEU A 197 11.63 9.69 9.60
CA LEU A 197 13.09 9.65 9.72
C LEU A 197 13.78 10.80 8.99
#